data_AF-A0AA38YWZ6-F1
#
_entry.id   AF-A0AA38YWZ6-F1
#
_cell.length_a   1.000
_cell.length_b   1.000
_cell.length_c   1.000
_cell.angle_alpha   90.00
_cell.angle_beta   90.00
_cell.angle_gamma   90.00
#
_symmetry.space_group_name_H-M   'P 1'
#
loop_
_entity.id
_entity.type
_entity.pdbx_description
1 polymer ?
#
loop_
_entity_poly.entity_id
_entity_poly.type
_entity_poly.pdbx_seq_one_letter_code
_entity_poly.pdbx_strand_id
1 'polypeptide(L)'
;MVRRLKVSVERKTFLVRYEGESSGIWCSLTEHSRGFVFALGFEKEEAGWLIEHLAKVIELKSYMGFNRKYRGKSRIHLMEVCFNNHGRFIRLSEITSNRKSTFLVIPEGERGRGWEQLKNAFFSMLVVSSSNIVEKERRCKVESINHKHVGPL
;
A
#
# COMPACT_ATOMS: atom_id res chain seq x y z
N MET A 1 -6.79 -12.76 -9.32
CA MET A 1 -7.91 -11.86 -8.92
C MET A 1 -7.32 -10.49 -8.63
N VAL A 2 -7.68 -9.46 -9.41
CA VAL A 2 -7.22 -8.09 -9.17
C VAL A 2 -8.11 -7.49 -8.08
N ARG A 3 -7.56 -7.30 -6.88
CA ARG A 3 -8.29 -6.70 -5.76
C ARG A 3 -8.06 -5.19 -5.74
N ARG A 4 -9.14 -4.43 -5.56
CA ARG A 4 -9.12 -2.98 -5.52
C ARG A 4 -10.04 -2.49 -4.42
N LEU A 5 -9.56 -1.56 -3.60
CA LEU A 5 -10.33 -0.92 -2.55
C LEU A 5 -10.31 0.59 -2.74
N LYS A 6 -11.49 1.20 -2.66
CA LYS A 6 -11.67 2.64 -2.72
C LYS A 6 -11.80 3.18 -1.30
N VAL A 7 -11.00 4.19 -0.97
CA VAL A 7 -11.05 4.92 0.31
C VAL A 7 -11.34 6.37 -0.02
N SER A 8 -12.41 6.93 0.52
CA SER A 8 -12.73 8.36 0.33
C SER A 8 -12.44 9.10 1.61
N VAL A 9 -11.54 10.08 1.56
CA VAL A 9 -11.18 10.91 2.71
C VAL A 9 -11.42 12.36 2.32
N GLU A 10 -12.34 13.00 3.02
CA GLU A 10 -12.80 14.36 2.71
C GLU A 10 -13.20 14.49 1.23
N ARG A 11 -12.53 15.35 0.45
CA ARG A 11 -12.78 15.58 -0.98
C ARG A 11 -11.89 14.75 -1.91
N LYS A 12 -11.07 13.85 -1.37
CA LYS A 12 -10.12 13.03 -2.13
C LYS A 12 -10.56 11.57 -2.16
N THR A 13 -10.33 10.91 -3.28
CA THR A 13 -10.53 9.47 -3.44
C THR A 13 -9.19 8.80 -3.63
N PHE A 14 -8.92 7.78 -2.82
CA PHE A 14 -7.75 6.93 -2.92
C PHE A 14 -8.16 5.54 -3.40
N LEU A 15 -7.32 4.95 -4.24
CA LEU A 15 -7.49 3.61 -4.75
C LEU A 15 -6.28 2.77 -4.36
N VAL A 16 -6.50 1.78 -3.50
CA VAL A 16 -5.50 0.78 -3.14
C VAL A 16 -5.72 -0.43 -4.04
N ARG A 17 -4.71 -0.82 -4.83
CA ARG A 17 -4.80 -1.93 -5.77
C ARG A 17 -3.73 -2.96 -5.48
N TYR A 18 -4.09 -4.22 -5.49
CA TYR A 18 -3.15 -5.33 -5.53
C TYR A 18 -2.71 -5.57 -6.98
N GLU A 19 -1.41 -5.51 -7.23
CA GLU A 19 -0.82 -5.63 -8.57
C GLU A 19 -0.16 -7.00 -8.82
N GLY A 20 0.02 -7.83 -7.77
CA GLY A 20 0.59 -9.18 -7.86
C GLY A 20 2.04 -9.29 -7.38
N GLU A 21 2.55 -10.51 -7.21
CA GLU A 21 3.92 -10.72 -6.71
C GLU A 21 5.01 -10.69 -7.79
N SER A 22 4.62 -10.79 -9.07
CA SER A 22 5.56 -10.98 -10.19
C SER A 22 6.04 -9.69 -10.87
N SER A 23 5.42 -8.55 -10.57
CA SER A 23 5.60 -7.28 -11.30
C SER A 23 6.60 -6.32 -10.65
N GLY A 24 7.22 -6.69 -9.53
CA GLY A 24 8.08 -5.79 -8.74
C GLY A 24 7.34 -4.63 -8.07
N ILE A 25 6.03 -4.51 -8.28
CA ILE A 25 5.11 -3.64 -7.56
C ILE A 25 4.04 -4.56 -7.00
N TRP A 26 4.00 -4.71 -5.68
CA TRP A 26 3.05 -5.58 -5.01
C TRP A 26 1.67 -4.92 -4.90
N CYS A 27 1.64 -3.63 -4.57
CA CYS A 27 0.43 -2.82 -4.58
C CYS A 27 0.69 -1.39 -5.05
N SER A 28 -0.38 -0.71 -5.46
CA SER A 28 -0.34 0.70 -5.82
C SER A 28 -1.36 1.52 -5.04
N LEU A 29 -1.02 2.77 -4.76
CA LEU A 29 -1.91 3.78 -4.20
C LEU A 29 -2.10 4.90 -5.21
N THR A 30 -3.34 5.07 -5.66
CA THR A 30 -3.69 6.15 -6.58
C THR A 30 -4.56 7.19 -5.89
N GLU A 31 -4.14 8.46 -5.89
CA GLU A 31 -4.96 9.59 -5.52
C GLU A 31 -5.67 10.13 -6.77
N HIS A 32 -7.00 10.15 -6.74
CA HIS A 32 -7.82 10.89 -7.69
C HIS A 32 -8.22 12.23 -7.07
N SER A 33 -7.69 13.30 -7.64
CA SER A 33 -8.07 14.69 -7.33
C SER A 33 -8.61 15.39 -8.57
N ARG A 34 -9.19 16.58 -8.44
CA ARG A 34 -9.86 17.32 -9.53
C ARG A 34 -8.91 17.58 -10.72
N GLY A 35 -8.86 16.66 -11.67
CA GLY A 35 -8.04 16.73 -12.89
C GLY A 35 -6.64 16.12 -12.80
N PHE A 36 -6.21 15.62 -11.64
CA PHE A 36 -4.88 15.00 -11.47
C PHE A 36 -4.99 13.62 -10.84
N VAL A 37 -4.22 12.68 -11.40
CA VAL A 37 -4.06 11.32 -10.90
C VAL A 37 -2.61 11.14 -10.48
N PHE A 38 -2.37 10.91 -9.20
CA PHE A 38 -1.05 10.59 -8.66
C PHE A 38 -1.04 9.12 -8.26
N ALA A 39 -0.01 8.37 -8.63
CA ALA A 39 0.10 6.96 -8.28
C ALA A 39 1.48 6.66 -7.71
N LEU A 40 1.51 5.94 -6.59
CA LEU A 40 2.73 5.41 -5.97
C LEU A 40 2.69 3.88 -6.01
N GLY A 41 3.85 3.26 -6.27
CA GLY A 41 3.99 1.81 -6.29
C GLY A 41 4.82 1.32 -5.11
N PHE A 42 4.40 0.22 -4.49
CA PHE A 42 5.06 -0.36 -3.32
C PHE A 42 5.44 -1.81 -3.57
N GLU A 43 6.69 -2.15 -3.28
CA GLU A 43 7.08 -3.54 -2.98
C GLU A 43 6.39 -4.02 -1.68
N LYS A 44 6.38 -5.32 -1.43
CA LYS A 44 5.63 -5.92 -0.32
C LYS A 44 6.13 -5.39 1.04
N GLU A 45 7.44 -5.27 1.18
CA GLU A 45 8.13 -4.75 2.36
C GLU A 45 7.89 -3.24 2.54
N GLU A 46 7.85 -2.49 1.43
CA GLU A 46 7.52 -1.06 1.42
C GLU A 46 6.08 -0.81 1.90
N ALA A 47 5.13 -1.67 1.48
CA ALA A 47 3.75 -1.62 1.96
C ALA A 47 3.65 -1.98 3.45
N GLY A 48 4.44 -2.95 3.92
CA GLY A 48 4.54 -3.28 5.35
C GLY A 48 5.04 -2.09 6.17
N TRP A 49 6.10 -1.42 5.71
CA TRP A 49 6.61 -0.19 6.32
C TRP A 49 5.54 0.91 6.38
N LEU A 50 4.77 1.10 5.31
CA LEU A 50 3.71 2.11 5.26
C LEU A 50 2.61 1.80 6.29
N ILE A 51 2.17 0.55 6.41
CA ILE A 51 1.14 0.14 7.38
C ILE A 51 1.63 0.36 8.82
N GLU A 52 2.87 -0.03 9.12
CA GLU A 52 3.48 0.15 10.44
C GLU A 52 3.50 1.64 10.83
N HIS A 53 3.91 2.52 9.91
CA HIS A 53 4.00 3.94 10.20
C HIS A 53 2.64 4.64 10.15
N LEU A 54 1.66 4.15 9.38
CA LEU A 54 0.26 4.56 9.50
C LEU A 54 -0.31 4.27 10.89
N ALA A 55 -0.01 3.10 11.47
CA ALA A 55 -0.43 2.79 12.84
C ALA A 55 0.17 3.78 13.85
N LYS A 56 1.48 4.06 13.75
CA LYS A 56 2.17 5.02 14.63
C LYS A 56 1.58 6.43 14.55
N VAL A 57 1.25 6.93 13.36
CA VAL A 57 0.70 8.29 13.22
C VAL A 57 -0.75 8.42 13.67
N ILE A 58 -1.54 7.33 13.61
CA ILE A 58 -2.90 7.29 14.17
C ILE A 58 -2.86 7.45 15.69
N GLU A 59 -1.89 6.85 16.37
CA GLU A 59 -1.70 6.95 17.82
C GLU A 59 -0.98 8.24 18.25
N LEU A 60 -0.35 8.94 17.29
CA LEU A 60 0.42 10.15 17.55
C LEU A 60 -0.50 11.31 17.94
N LYS A 61 -0.14 12.01 19.03
CA LYS A 61 -0.84 13.21 19.49
C LYS A 61 -1.00 14.21 18.35
N SER A 62 -2.18 14.84 18.28
CA SER A 62 -2.60 15.66 17.13
C SER A 62 -1.66 16.81 16.80
N TYR A 63 -0.92 17.36 17.76
CA TYR A 63 0.00 18.49 17.55
C TYR A 63 1.43 18.08 17.15
N MET A 64 1.74 16.78 17.11
CA MET A 64 3.09 16.31 16.82
C MET A 64 3.30 16.06 15.33
N GLY A 65 4.42 16.59 14.81
CA GLY A 65 4.93 16.23 13.48
C GLY A 65 5.62 14.86 13.47
N PHE A 66 5.78 14.30 12.27
CA PHE A 66 6.40 13.00 12.07
C PHE A 66 7.05 12.96 10.68
N ASN A 67 8.26 12.42 10.58
CA ASN A 67 8.93 12.17 9.31
C ASN A 67 9.63 10.81 9.39
N ARG A 68 9.37 9.94 8.40
CA ARG A 68 10.04 8.65 8.26
C ARG A 68 10.35 8.37 6.81
N LYS A 69 11.54 7.84 6.59
CA LYS A 69 12.06 7.47 5.27
C LYS A 69 12.25 5.96 5.20
N TYR A 70 11.84 5.37 4.08
CA TYR A 70 12.19 4.01 3.70
C TYR A 70 13.04 4.04 2.44
N ARG A 71 14.13 3.27 2.44
CA ARG A 71 14.98 3.10 1.27
C ARG A 71 14.81 1.67 0.77
N GLY A 72 14.01 1.52 -0.28
CA GLY A 72 13.89 0.27 -1.03
C GLY A 72 15.05 0.09 -2.00
N LYS A 73 14.92 -0.91 -2.87
CA LYS A 73 15.96 -1.26 -3.87
C LYS A 73 16.14 -0.17 -4.92
N SER A 74 15.03 0.30 -5.48
CA SER A 74 15.01 1.27 -6.58
C SER A 74 14.28 2.57 -6.24
N ARG A 75 13.58 2.62 -5.11
CA ARG A 75 12.73 3.73 -4.67
C ARG A 75 13.06 4.14 -3.26
N ILE A 76 12.90 5.42 -2.98
CA ILE A 76 12.89 5.97 -1.63
C ILE A 76 11.48 6.50 -1.38
N HIS A 77 10.87 6.04 -0.29
CA HIS A 77 9.59 6.54 0.16
C HIS A 77 9.79 7.46 1.37
N LEU A 78 9.09 8.59 1.40
CA LEU A 78 9.12 9.54 2.51
C LEU A 78 7.70 9.81 2.98
N MET A 79 7.44 9.55 4.25
CA MET A 79 6.16 9.81 4.91
C MET A 79 6.31 10.94 5.91
N GLU A 80 5.52 11.99 5.73
CA GLU A 80 5.56 13.20 6.55
C GLU A 80 4.17 13.55 7.05
N VAL A 81 4.02 13.76 8.37
CA VAL A 81 2.82 14.35 8.95
C VAL A 81 3.02 15.85 9.02
N CYS A 82 2.15 16.58 8.32
CA CYS A 82 2.19 18.01 8.14
C CYS A 82 0.87 18.66 8.60
N PHE A 83 0.89 19.99 8.70
CA PHE A 83 -0.22 20.79 9.21
C PHE A 83 -0.48 21.99 8.29
N ASN A 84 -1.75 22.31 8.09
CA ASN A 84 -2.18 23.57 7.48
C ASN A 84 -3.50 24.05 8.11
N ASN A 85 -4.07 25.14 7.58
CA ASN A 85 -5.35 25.70 8.07
C ASN A 85 -6.56 24.76 7.90
N HIS A 86 -6.42 23.69 7.11
CA HIS A 86 -7.44 22.65 6.91
C HIS A 86 -7.21 21.41 7.79
N GLY A 87 -6.19 21.43 8.64
CA GLY A 87 -5.88 20.35 9.58
C GLY A 87 -4.59 19.60 9.24
N ARG A 88 -4.50 18.38 9.76
CA ARG A 88 -3.33 17.50 9.65
C ARG A 88 -3.47 16.62 8.41
N PHE A 89 -2.35 16.35 7.75
CA PHE A 89 -2.31 15.48 6.58
C PHE A 89 -0.97 14.76 6.50
N ILE A 90 -0.97 13.61 5.82
CA ILE A 90 0.25 12.91 5.44
C ILE A 90 0.63 13.33 4.03
N ARG A 91 1.86 13.78 3.84
CA ARG A 91 2.52 13.83 2.55
C ARG A 91 3.31 12.54 2.37
N LEU A 92 2.95 11.75 1.36
CA LEU A 92 3.67 10.52 1.01
C LEU A 92 4.35 10.72 -0.33
N SER A 93 5.67 10.66 -0.36
CA SER A 93 6.49 10.93 -1.55
C SER A 93 7.26 9.69 -1.98
N GLU A 94 7.35 9.48 -3.29
CA GLU A 94 8.22 8.51 -3.95
C GLU A 94 9.32 9.28 -4.70
N ILE A 95 10.56 8.85 -4.49
CA ILE A 95 11.75 9.41 -5.12
C ILE A 95 12.49 8.26 -5.80
N THR A 96 12.77 8.44 -7.09
CA THR A 96 13.55 7.50 -7.90
C THR A 96 14.67 8.25 -8.61
N SER A 97 15.75 7.58 -8.98
CA SER A 97 16.93 8.25 -9.56
C SER A 97 16.66 8.89 -10.93
N ASN A 98 15.69 8.37 -11.69
CA ASN A 98 15.53 8.67 -13.12
C ASN A 98 14.18 9.34 -13.45
N ARG A 99 13.40 9.74 -12.45
CA ARG A 99 12.09 10.38 -12.65
C ARG A 99 11.88 11.52 -11.67
N LYS A 100 10.99 12.46 -12.04
CA LYS A 100 10.53 13.50 -11.12
C LYS A 100 9.88 12.85 -9.89
N SER A 101 10.23 13.32 -8.70
CA SER A 101 9.58 12.86 -7.48
C SER A 101 8.08 13.13 -7.53
N THR A 102 7.30 12.13 -7.15
CA THR A 102 5.84 12.20 -7.07
C THR A 102 5.42 12.10 -5.62
N PHE A 103 4.37 12.82 -5.25
CA PHE A 103 3.81 12.73 -3.91
C PHE A 103 2.29 12.82 -3.97
N LEU A 104 1.66 12.30 -2.93
CA LEU A 104 0.23 12.41 -2.68
C LEU A 104 -0.02 12.97 -1.29
N VAL A 105 -1.21 13.55 -1.10
CA VAL A 105 -1.60 14.19 0.15
C VAL A 105 -2.82 13.48 0.71
N ILE A 106 -2.66 12.82 1.84
CA ILE A 106 -3.70 12.04 2.54
C ILE A 106 -4.16 12.83 3.77
N PRO A 107 -5.33 13.49 3.72
CA PRO A 107 -5.88 14.17 4.88
C PRO A 107 -6.12 13.19 6.03
N GLU A 108 -6.10 13.68 7.27
CA GLU A 108 -6.43 12.89 8.46
C GLU A 108 -7.85 12.31 8.39
N GLY A 109 -8.78 13.09 7.82
CA GLY A 109 -10.20 12.82 7.94
C GLY A 109 -10.71 13.04 9.37
N GLU A 110 -11.99 12.78 9.57
CA GLU A 110 -12.63 13.02 10.87
C GLU A 110 -12.00 12.14 11.96
N ARG A 111 -11.31 12.77 12.93
CA ARG A 111 -10.67 12.09 14.08
C ARG A 111 -9.75 10.92 13.69
N GLY A 112 -8.98 11.06 12.61
CA GLY A 112 -8.03 10.02 12.16
C GLY A 112 -8.63 8.89 11.33
N ARG A 113 -9.95 8.88 11.11
CA ARG A 113 -10.62 7.79 10.38
C ARG A 113 -10.14 7.63 8.93
N GLY A 114 -9.66 8.71 8.30
CA GLY A 114 -9.12 8.64 6.94
C GLY A 114 -7.85 7.80 6.87
N TRP A 115 -6.93 8.00 7.82
CA TRP A 115 -5.70 7.23 7.93
C TRP A 115 -5.97 5.78 8.35
N GLU A 116 -6.93 5.57 9.25
CA GLU A 116 -7.32 4.22 9.68
C GLU A 116 -7.92 3.40 8.54
N GLN A 117 -8.85 3.98 7.76
CA GLN A 117 -9.42 3.30 6.59
C GLN A 117 -8.35 2.96 5.56
N LEU A 118 -7.39 3.86 5.33
CA LEU A 118 -6.28 3.59 4.42
C LEU A 118 -5.38 2.46 4.93
N LYS A 119 -4.99 2.50 6.21
CA LYS A 119 -4.24 1.42 6.87
C LYS A 119 -4.94 0.08 6.70
N ASN A 120 -6.24 0.03 6.96
CA ASN A 120 -7.04 -1.19 6.86
C ASN A 120 -7.14 -1.67 5.40
N ALA A 121 -7.24 -0.76 4.43
CA ALA A 121 -7.23 -1.12 3.01
C ALA A 121 -5.91 -1.81 2.62
N PHE A 122 -4.75 -1.24 2.98
CA PHE A 122 -3.45 -1.86 2.74
C PHE A 122 -3.28 -3.19 3.48
N PHE A 123 -3.64 -3.24 4.77
CA PHE A 123 -3.54 -4.45 5.57
C PHE A 123 -4.38 -5.60 4.98
N SER A 124 -5.59 -5.29 4.50
CA SER A 124 -6.44 -6.30 3.88
C SER A 124 -5.79 -6.90 2.62
N MET A 125 -5.02 -6.12 1.85
CA MET A 125 -4.29 -6.61 0.69
C MET A 125 -3.20 -7.61 1.08
N LEU A 126 -2.50 -7.37 2.20
CA LEU A 126 -1.45 -8.27 2.70
C LEU A 126 -2.03 -9.63 3.09
N VAL A 127 -3.12 -9.64 3.86
CA VAL A 127 -3.78 -10.88 4.32
C VAL A 127 -4.21 -11.75 3.14
N VAL A 128 -4.78 -11.15 2.09
CA VAL A 128 -5.19 -11.90 0.90
C VAL A 128 -4.01 -12.46 0.11
N SER A 129 -2.86 -11.78 0.08
CA SER A 129 -1.66 -12.35 -0.55
C SER A 129 -1.22 -13.65 0.14
N SER A 130 -1.27 -13.69 1.48
CA SER A 130 -0.88 -14.86 2.26
C SER A 130 -1.81 -16.06 2.02
N SER A 131 -3.12 -15.84 1.93
CA SER A 131 -4.08 -16.91 1.63
C SER A 131 -3.90 -17.48 0.23
N ASN A 132 -3.61 -16.63 -0.76
CA ASN A 132 -3.37 -17.06 -2.14
C ASN A 132 -2.07 -17.88 -2.29
N ILE A 133 -1.01 -17.57 -1.52
CA ILE A 133 0.22 -18.37 -1.48
C ILE A 133 -0.08 -19.77 -0.96
N VAL A 134 -0.78 -19.87 0.17
CA VAL A 134 -1.15 -21.15 0.79
C VAL A 134 -2.01 -21.99 -0.18
N GLU A 135 -2.94 -21.38 -0.90
CA GLU A 135 -3.70 -22.09 -1.93
C GLU A 135 -2.86 -22.54 -3.12
N LYS A 136 -1.92 -21.71 -3.59
CA LYS A 136 -1.04 -22.05 -4.71
C LYS A 136 -0.10 -23.20 -4.34
N GLU A 137 0.48 -23.18 -3.14
CA GLU A 137 1.31 -24.28 -2.63
C GLU A 137 0.52 -25.58 -2.48
N ARG A 138 -0.73 -25.50 -1.99
CA ARG A 138 -1.64 -26.66 -1.93
C ARG A 138 -1.94 -27.21 -3.32
N ARG A 139 -2.23 -26.36 -4.31
CA ARG A 139 -2.47 -26.80 -5.70
C ARG A 139 -1.23 -27.43 -6.34
N CYS A 140 -0.05 -26.80 -6.22
CA CYS A 140 1.20 -27.37 -6.72
C CYS A 140 1.51 -28.75 -6.09
N LYS A 141 1.21 -28.93 -4.80
CA LYS A 141 1.38 -30.22 -4.12
C LYS A 141 0.41 -31.28 -4.66
N VAL A 142 -0.84 -30.93 -4.93
CA VAL A 142 -1.85 -31.85 -5.52
C VAL A 142 -1.50 -32.24 -6.96
N GLU A 143 -1.04 -31.30 -7.79
CA GLU A 143 -0.60 -31.59 -9.16
C GLU A 143 0.64 -32.50 -9.18
N SER A 144 1.57 -32.31 -8.23
CA SER A 144 2.75 -33.17 -8.07
C SER A 144 2.44 -34.60 -7.64
N ILE A 145 1.29 -34.84 -7.00
CA ILE A 145 0.83 -36.18 -6.60
C ILE A 145 0.20 -36.90 -7.82
N ASN A 146 -0.54 -36.17 -8.66
CA ASN A 146 -1.20 -36.74 -9.83
C ASN A 146 -0.23 -37.13 -10.96
N HIS A 147 0.99 -36.56 -11.00
CA HIS A 147 2.00 -36.91 -12.00
C HIS A 147 2.84 -38.16 -11.66
N LYS A 148 2.63 -38.82 -10.50
CA LYS A 148 3.44 -39.98 -10.09
C LYS A 148 2.84 -41.36 -10.43
N HIS A 149 1.73 -41.42 -11.16
CA HIS A 149 1.05 -42.68 -11.50
C HIS A 149 0.89 -42.92 -13.02
N VAL A 150 1.98 -42.82 -13.78
CA VAL A 150 2.08 -43.51 -15.08
C VAL A 150 3.51 -44.02 -15.25
N GLY A 151 3.78 -45.21 -14.72
CA GLY A 151 4.94 -46.01 -15.12
C GLY A 151 4.58 -46.84 -16.38
N PRO A 152 5.51 -47.08 -17.31
CA PRO A 152 5.21 -47.85 -18.51
C PRO A 152 5.04 -49.33 -18.18
N LEU A 153 4.02 -49.94 -18.81
CA LEU A 153 3.75 -51.39 -18.84
C LEU A 153 4.88 -52.16 -19.52
#